data_AF-A0A535M396-F1
#
_entry.id   AF-A0A535M396-F1
#
_cell.length_a   1.000
_cell.length_b   1.000
_cell.length_c   1.000
_cell.angle_alpha   90.00
_cell.angle_beta   90.00
_cell.angle_gamma   90.00
#
_symmetry.space_group_name_H-M   'P 1'
#
loop_
_entity.id
_entity.type
_entity.pdbx_description
1 polymer ?
#
loop_
_entity_poly.entity_id
_entity_poly.type
_entity_poly.pdbx_seq_one_letter_code
_entity_poly.pdbx_strand_id
1 'polypeptide(L)'
;LISLALRRVSGWPRVRPAAIVTHVTVDPADPAFSHPTKPIGPFLERAEAEELAARRGWSIVEDSGRGYRRVVPSPEPIDILEAGAILALIDAGFVVVAAGGGGVAVVSGPDGHHGVDAVIDKDYAAQRLATSLDAEALVLVTGVETVMLDFGTPGQRAVEEMTLEEAERHLAAGQFPPGSMGPKVRASTRFLRAGGRVAVITTPELVYPSLEGRASLLEGRSGTSILGYTRGPAPAAVETSALVGP
;
A
#
# COMPACT_ATOMS: atom_id res chain seq x y z
N LEU A 1 -19.06 1.56 -0.94
CA LEU A 1 -19.16 1.84 0.51
C LEU A 1 -18.23 2.97 0.96
N ILE A 2 -16.93 2.92 0.66
CA ILE A 2 -15.95 3.98 1.02
C ILE A 2 -16.40 5.37 0.54
N SER A 3 -16.79 5.51 -0.73
CA SER A 3 -17.28 6.79 -1.27
C SER A 3 -18.50 7.34 -0.53
N LEU A 4 -19.39 6.47 -0.03
CA LEU A 4 -20.55 6.89 0.77
C LEU A 4 -20.12 7.30 2.19
N ALA A 5 -19.19 6.56 2.79
CA ALA A 5 -18.62 6.91 4.09
C ALA A 5 -17.90 8.27 4.05
N LEU A 6 -17.14 8.55 2.99
CA LEU A 6 -16.48 9.84 2.77
C LEU A 6 -17.49 10.99 2.71
N ARG A 7 -18.63 10.82 2.01
CA ARG A 7 -19.70 11.82 1.99
C ARG A 7 -20.33 12.03 3.37
N ARG A 8 -20.43 10.97 4.18
CA ARG A 8 -21.10 11.00 5.49
C ARG A 8 -20.22 11.61 6.60
N VAL A 9 -18.94 11.27 6.63
CA VAL A 9 -18.03 11.60 7.74
C VAL A 9 -17.34 12.94 7.55
N SER A 10 -17.08 13.35 6.30
CA SER A 10 -16.20 14.50 6.05
C SER A 10 -16.69 15.80 6.65
N GLY A 11 -18.00 16.01 6.89
CA GLY A 11 -18.55 17.29 7.36
C GLY A 11 -18.26 18.48 6.43
N TRP A 12 -17.53 18.23 5.33
CA TRP A 12 -17.09 19.18 4.34
C TRP A 12 -18.16 19.24 3.27
N PRO A 13 -18.77 20.41 3.02
CA PRO A 13 -19.86 20.54 2.04
C PRO A 13 -19.45 20.28 0.58
N ARG A 14 -18.20 19.88 0.30
CA ARG A 14 -17.61 19.79 -1.04
C ARG A 14 -16.84 18.49 -1.35
N VAL A 15 -16.82 17.48 -0.47
CA VAL A 15 -16.15 16.21 -0.84
C VAL A 15 -16.95 15.52 -1.93
N ARG A 16 -16.35 15.43 -3.12
CA ARG A 16 -16.93 14.79 -4.30
C ARG A 16 -16.21 13.46 -4.54
N PRO A 17 -16.65 12.35 -3.93
CA PRO A 17 -16.02 11.08 -4.17
C PRO A 17 -16.55 10.46 -5.47
N ALA A 18 -15.63 9.89 -6.24
CA ALA A 18 -15.89 9.07 -7.41
C ALA A 18 -15.21 7.71 -7.24
N ALA A 19 -15.87 6.63 -7.66
CA ALA A 19 -15.27 5.30 -7.67
C ALA A 19 -15.05 4.88 -9.12
N ILE A 20 -13.85 4.46 -9.46
CA ILE A 20 -13.49 3.97 -10.80
C ILE A 20 -13.21 2.47 -10.72
N VAL A 21 -13.82 1.71 -11.62
CA VAL A 21 -13.40 0.32 -11.88
C VAL A 21 -12.05 0.37 -12.56
N THR A 22 -11.06 -0.31 -11.97
CA THR A 22 -9.66 -0.19 -12.38
C THR A 22 -9.15 -1.52 -12.90
N HIS A 23 -8.58 -1.51 -14.10
CA HIS A 23 -7.86 -2.62 -14.69
C HIS A 23 -6.36 -2.38 -14.56
N VAL A 24 -5.64 -3.43 -14.22
CA VAL A 24 -4.20 -3.40 -14.00
C VAL A 24 -3.57 -4.45 -14.88
N THR A 25 -2.66 -4.00 -15.75
CA THR A 25 -1.93 -4.89 -16.65
C THR A 25 -0.90 -5.69 -15.88
N VAL A 26 -0.76 -6.97 -16.23
CA VAL A 26 0.21 -7.90 -15.64
C VAL A 26 0.92 -8.68 -16.75
N ASP A 27 2.07 -9.27 -16.45
CA ASP A 27 2.81 -10.10 -17.41
C ASP A 27 2.15 -11.49 -17.50
N PRO A 28 1.67 -11.97 -18.67
CA PRO A 28 1.17 -13.33 -18.80
C PRO A 28 2.23 -14.41 -18.48
N ALA A 29 3.52 -14.07 -18.52
CA ALA A 29 4.62 -14.94 -18.15
C ALA A 29 5.07 -14.80 -16.68
N ASP A 30 4.34 -14.03 -15.85
CA ASP A 30 4.69 -13.84 -14.44
C ASP A 30 4.74 -15.21 -13.71
N PRO A 31 5.85 -15.52 -13.00
CA PRO A 31 6.00 -16.77 -12.26
C PRO A 31 4.87 -17.05 -11.25
N ALA A 32 4.17 -16.02 -10.76
CA ALA A 32 3.05 -16.16 -9.83
C ALA A 32 1.88 -16.97 -10.42
N PHE A 33 1.74 -17.05 -11.75
CA PHE A 33 0.72 -17.90 -12.38
C PHE A 33 1.00 -19.39 -12.20
N SER A 34 2.27 -19.79 -12.16
CA SER A 34 2.66 -21.19 -11.90
C SER A 34 2.79 -21.50 -10.40
N HIS A 35 3.00 -20.48 -9.56
CA HIS A 35 3.18 -20.61 -8.11
C HIS A 35 2.24 -19.68 -7.34
N PRO A 36 0.94 -20.02 -7.24
CA PRO A 36 -0.02 -19.17 -6.54
C PRO A 36 0.25 -19.14 -5.03
N THR A 37 0.38 -17.94 -4.47
CA THR A 37 0.73 -17.75 -3.06
C THR A 37 -0.26 -16.89 -2.29
N LYS A 38 -1.15 -16.14 -2.97
CA LYS A 38 -1.99 -15.15 -2.31
C LYS A 38 -3.27 -15.78 -1.75
N PRO A 39 -3.45 -15.81 -0.41
CA PRO A 39 -4.65 -16.41 0.17
C PRO A 39 -5.86 -15.48 0.04
N ILE A 40 -6.97 -16.05 -0.45
CA ILE A 40 -8.25 -15.36 -0.67
C ILE A 40 -9.41 -16.11 -0.04
N GLY A 41 -10.53 -15.41 0.13
CA GLY A 41 -11.75 -16.01 0.70
C GLY A 41 -11.64 -16.34 2.20
N PRO A 42 -12.66 -17.05 2.73
CA PRO A 42 -12.76 -17.41 4.14
C PRO A 42 -11.73 -18.49 4.53
N PHE A 43 -11.57 -18.69 5.85
CA PHE A 43 -10.87 -19.86 6.40
C PHE A 43 -11.79 -21.08 6.29
N LEU A 44 -11.19 -22.20 5.89
CA LEU A 44 -11.85 -23.48 5.69
C LEU A 44 -11.21 -24.53 6.61
N GLU A 45 -12.01 -25.51 7.01
CA GLU A 45 -11.48 -26.73 7.61
C GLU A 45 -10.74 -27.55 6.55
N ARG A 46 -9.78 -28.37 6.99
CA ARG A 46 -8.92 -29.14 6.07
C ARG A 46 -9.72 -29.99 5.08
N ALA A 47 -10.70 -30.73 5.58
CA ALA A 47 -11.51 -31.63 4.75
C ALA A 47 -12.32 -30.86 3.69
N GLU A 48 -12.89 -29.71 4.05
CA GLU A 48 -13.64 -28.85 3.12
C GLU A 48 -12.71 -28.25 2.05
N ALA A 49 -11.52 -27.79 2.46
CA ALA A 49 -10.54 -27.24 1.55
C ALA A 49 -10.01 -28.29 0.55
N GLU A 50 -9.75 -29.51 1.00
CA GLU A 50 -9.34 -30.64 0.14
C GLU A 50 -10.45 -31.05 -0.84
N GLU A 51 -11.72 -31.05 -0.40
CA GLU A 51 -12.87 -31.30 -1.30
C GLU A 51 -13.02 -30.22 -2.37
N LEU A 52 -12.84 -28.95 -2.01
CA LEU A 52 -12.91 -27.83 -2.96
C LEU A 52 -11.70 -27.82 -3.90
N ALA A 53 -10.51 -28.17 -3.42
CA ALA A 53 -9.34 -28.38 -4.26
C ALA A 53 -9.59 -29.46 -5.32
N ALA A 54 -10.12 -30.62 -4.93
CA ALA A 54 -10.41 -31.72 -5.85
C ALA A 54 -11.52 -31.37 -6.87
N ARG A 55 -12.60 -30.71 -6.43
CA ARG A 55 -13.74 -30.40 -7.30
C ARG A 55 -13.53 -29.21 -8.22
N ARG A 56 -12.79 -28.18 -7.75
CA ARG A 56 -12.66 -26.89 -8.44
C ARG A 56 -11.25 -26.59 -8.92
N GLY A 57 -10.31 -27.50 -8.71
CA GLY A 57 -8.90 -27.30 -9.06
C GLY A 57 -8.25 -26.18 -8.25
N TRP A 58 -8.73 -25.91 -7.04
CA TRP A 58 -8.15 -24.84 -6.21
C TRP A 58 -6.82 -25.27 -5.63
N SER A 59 -5.83 -24.39 -5.72
CA SER A 59 -4.66 -24.44 -4.84
C SER A 59 -5.06 -23.95 -3.45
N ILE A 60 -4.60 -24.63 -2.40
CA ILE A 60 -4.90 -24.30 -1.00
C ILE A 60 -3.61 -24.21 -0.18
N VAL A 61 -3.61 -23.38 0.86
CA VAL A 61 -2.51 -23.27 1.83
C VAL A 61 -3.07 -23.20 3.25
N GLU A 62 -2.32 -23.72 4.23
CA GLU A 62 -2.58 -23.48 5.64
C GLU A 62 -2.12 -22.07 6.02
N ASP A 63 -2.97 -21.29 6.70
CA ASP A 63 -2.68 -19.91 7.09
C ASP A 63 -2.50 -19.82 8.61
N SER A 64 -1.28 -20.11 9.06
CA SER A 64 -0.79 -19.88 10.43
C SER A 64 -1.66 -20.50 11.53
N GLY A 65 -2.15 -21.73 11.31
CA GLY A 65 -2.98 -22.47 12.27
C GLY A 65 -4.43 -21.97 12.39
N ARG A 66 -4.85 -21.03 11.54
CA ARG A 66 -6.22 -20.49 11.51
C ARG A 66 -7.16 -21.23 10.55
N GLY A 67 -6.65 -22.29 9.91
CA GLY A 67 -7.35 -23.06 8.89
C GLY A 67 -6.70 -22.94 7.51
N TYR A 68 -7.41 -23.40 6.49
CA TYR A 68 -6.95 -23.47 5.11
C TYR A 68 -7.63 -22.38 4.27
N ARG A 69 -6.92 -21.85 3.27
CA ARG A 69 -7.46 -20.83 2.35
C ARG A 69 -7.10 -21.17 0.92
N ARG A 70 -7.98 -20.79 -0.02
CA ARG A 70 -7.66 -20.82 -1.45
C ARG A 70 -6.52 -19.84 -1.72
N VAL A 71 -5.51 -20.27 -2.46
CA VAL A 71 -4.50 -19.38 -3.01
C VAL A 71 -4.72 -19.16 -4.50
N VAL A 72 -4.40 -17.95 -4.95
CA VAL A 72 -4.47 -17.54 -6.35
C VAL A 72 -3.16 -16.87 -6.76
N PRO A 73 -2.88 -16.77 -8.07
CA PRO A 73 -1.78 -15.98 -8.58
C PRO A 73 -1.86 -14.54 -8.09
N SER A 74 -0.70 -13.97 -7.74
CA SER A 74 -0.54 -12.55 -7.39
C SER A 74 0.62 -11.96 -8.17
N PRO A 75 0.44 -11.75 -9.48
CA PRO A 75 1.46 -11.19 -10.36
C PRO A 75 1.75 -9.73 -10.02
N GLU A 76 2.90 -9.24 -10.48
CA GLU A 76 3.32 -7.86 -10.29
C GLU A 76 2.50 -6.90 -11.18
N PRO A 77 2.01 -5.76 -10.65
CA PRO A 77 1.29 -4.79 -11.45
C PRO A 77 2.24 -4.00 -12.37
N ILE A 78 1.97 -4.03 -13.67
CA ILE A 78 2.76 -3.31 -14.67
C ILE A 78 2.24 -1.89 -14.86
N ASP A 79 0.95 -1.74 -15.16
CA ASP A 79 0.35 -0.44 -15.44
C ASP A 79 -1.14 -0.36 -15.12
N ILE A 80 -1.67 0.86 -14.96
CA ILE A 80 -3.09 1.11 -14.65
C ILE A 80 -3.76 1.76 -15.85
N LEU A 81 -4.70 1.05 -16.47
CA LEU A 81 -5.32 1.50 -17.72
C LEU A 81 -6.11 2.80 -17.53
N GLU A 82 -6.78 2.97 -16.40
CA GLU A 82 -7.58 4.15 -16.10
C GLU A 82 -6.77 5.28 -15.42
N ALA A 83 -5.43 5.23 -15.37
CA ALA A 83 -4.60 6.24 -14.69
C ALA A 83 -4.90 7.67 -15.16
N GLY A 84 -5.03 7.89 -16.48
CA GLY A 84 -5.37 9.20 -17.03
C GLY A 84 -6.76 9.71 -16.64
N ALA A 85 -7.76 8.81 -16.56
CA ALA A 85 -9.10 9.17 -16.10
C ALA A 85 -9.12 9.48 -14.59
N ILE A 86 -8.34 8.73 -13.81
CA ILE A 86 -8.16 8.98 -12.37
C ILE A 86 -7.53 10.36 -12.16
N LEU A 87 -6.46 10.68 -12.88
CA LEU A 87 -5.79 11.98 -12.79
C LEU A 87 -6.74 13.13 -13.16
N ALA A 88 -7.49 13.01 -14.25
CA ALA A 88 -8.45 14.03 -14.67
C ALA A 88 -9.54 14.30 -13.61
N LEU A 89 -9.98 13.27 -12.88
CA LEU A 89 -10.93 13.45 -11.77
C LEU A 89 -10.28 14.10 -10.55
N ILE A 90 -9.03 13.74 -10.23
CA ILE A 90 -8.25 14.38 -9.16
C ILE A 90 -8.09 15.87 -9.46
N ASP A 91 -7.68 16.23 -10.68
CA ASP A 91 -7.52 17.61 -11.13
C ASP A 91 -8.84 18.40 -11.11
N ALA A 92 -9.95 17.73 -11.40
CA ALA A 92 -11.28 18.29 -11.27
C ALA A 92 -11.73 18.45 -9.80
N GLY A 93 -10.91 18.04 -8.83
CA GLY A 93 -11.11 18.17 -7.38
C GLY A 93 -12.00 17.08 -6.77
N PHE A 94 -12.00 15.88 -7.35
CA PHE A 94 -12.67 14.71 -6.77
C PHE A 94 -11.73 13.93 -5.84
N VAL A 95 -12.32 13.27 -4.86
CA VAL A 95 -11.63 12.22 -4.09
C VAL A 95 -11.87 10.89 -4.79
N VAL A 96 -10.86 10.35 -5.46
CA VAL A 96 -11.01 9.17 -6.29
C VAL A 96 -10.73 7.89 -5.49
N VAL A 97 -11.65 6.94 -5.57
CA VAL A 97 -11.48 5.56 -5.08
C VAL A 97 -11.21 4.68 -6.29
N ALA A 98 -10.00 4.13 -6.39
CA ALA A 98 -9.55 3.31 -7.51
C ALA A 98 -8.75 2.09 -7.01
N ALA A 99 -8.39 1.18 -7.91
CA ALA A 99 -7.62 -0.04 -7.64
C ALA A 99 -8.20 -0.89 -6.48
N GLY A 100 -9.53 -0.90 -6.35
CA GLY A 100 -10.23 -1.67 -5.31
C GLY A 100 -9.83 -3.15 -5.35
N GLY A 101 -9.32 -3.67 -4.23
CA GLY A 101 -8.85 -5.05 -4.15
C GLY A 101 -7.56 -5.36 -4.92
N GLY A 102 -6.84 -4.35 -5.40
CA GLY A 102 -5.67 -4.50 -6.29
C GLY A 102 -5.97 -4.17 -7.76
N GLY A 103 -7.25 -3.98 -8.11
CA GLY A 103 -7.69 -3.82 -9.49
C GLY A 103 -7.92 -5.18 -10.19
N VAL A 104 -8.61 -5.12 -11.33
CA VAL A 104 -8.89 -6.30 -12.16
C VAL A 104 -7.64 -6.61 -12.98
N ALA A 105 -7.03 -7.77 -12.76
CA ALA A 105 -5.86 -8.20 -13.52
C ALA A 105 -6.23 -8.46 -14.98
N VAL A 106 -5.50 -7.83 -15.90
CA VAL A 106 -5.65 -8.01 -17.35
C VAL A 106 -4.30 -8.22 -18.00
N VAL A 107 -4.27 -8.90 -19.13
CA VAL A 107 -3.07 -9.03 -19.97
C VAL A 107 -3.38 -8.51 -21.38
N SER A 108 -2.37 -7.95 -22.04
CA SER A 108 -2.50 -7.44 -23.40
C SER A 108 -2.48 -8.59 -24.41
N GLY A 109 -3.41 -8.58 -25.34
CA GLY A 109 -3.51 -9.54 -26.45
C GLY A 109 -3.70 -8.83 -27.79
N PRO A 110 -3.78 -9.60 -28.90
CA PRO A 110 -3.91 -9.06 -30.25
C PRO A 110 -5.18 -8.21 -30.46
N ASP A 111 -6.28 -8.57 -29.79
CA ASP A 111 -7.57 -7.89 -29.91
C ASP A 111 -7.86 -6.91 -28.76
N GLY A 112 -6.86 -6.63 -27.92
CA GLY A 112 -6.96 -5.78 -26.74
C GLY A 112 -6.70 -6.52 -25.43
N HIS A 113 -7.13 -5.94 -24.32
CA HIS A 113 -6.91 -6.49 -22.98
C HIS A 113 -7.95 -7.53 -22.62
N HIS A 114 -7.52 -8.61 -21.97
CA HIS A 114 -8.41 -9.66 -21.46
C HIS A 114 -8.11 -9.96 -19.99
N GLY A 115 -9.18 -10.23 -19.22
CA GLY A 115 -9.09 -10.54 -17.80
C GLY A 115 -8.42 -11.89 -17.55
N VAL A 116 -7.68 -11.97 -16.44
CA VAL A 116 -7.03 -13.20 -15.97
C VAL A 116 -7.38 -13.46 -14.51
N ASP A 117 -7.47 -14.74 -14.15
CA ASP A 117 -7.79 -15.18 -12.79
C ASP A 117 -6.60 -14.99 -11.84
N ALA A 118 -6.40 -13.74 -11.41
CA ALA A 118 -5.34 -13.35 -10.48
C ALA A 118 -5.80 -12.24 -9.54
N VAL A 119 -5.16 -12.14 -8.38
CA VAL A 119 -5.39 -11.07 -7.41
C VAL A 119 -4.08 -10.36 -7.15
N ILE A 120 -3.97 -9.13 -7.64
CA ILE A 120 -2.80 -8.28 -7.47
C ILE A 120 -2.72 -7.83 -6.00
N ASP A 121 -1.51 -7.80 -5.45
CA ASP A 121 -1.32 -7.30 -4.09
C ASP A 121 -1.69 -5.80 -4.01
N LYS A 122 -2.58 -5.46 -3.09
CA LYS A 122 -3.10 -4.10 -2.92
C LYS A 122 -2.03 -3.07 -2.60
N ASP A 123 -0.95 -3.45 -1.91
CA ASP A 123 0.12 -2.52 -1.55
C ASP A 123 0.96 -2.19 -2.81
N TYR A 124 1.22 -3.19 -3.67
CA TYR A 124 1.87 -2.96 -4.98
C TYR A 124 0.96 -2.23 -5.97
N ALA A 125 -0.34 -2.54 -6.00
CA ALA A 125 -1.30 -1.80 -6.82
C ALA A 125 -1.38 -0.33 -6.39
N ALA A 126 -1.40 -0.05 -5.08
CA ALA A 126 -1.39 1.30 -4.55
C ALA A 126 -0.08 2.03 -4.91
N GLN A 127 1.07 1.36 -4.78
CA GLN A 127 2.34 1.91 -5.25
C GLN A 127 2.32 2.22 -6.74
N ARG A 128 1.85 1.29 -7.57
CA ARG A 128 1.80 1.48 -9.03
C ARG A 128 0.89 2.64 -9.39
N LEU A 129 -0.27 2.77 -8.73
CA LEU A 129 -1.16 3.91 -8.90
C LEU A 129 -0.49 5.22 -8.52
N ALA A 130 0.13 5.27 -7.33
CA ALA A 130 0.82 6.47 -6.86
C ALA A 130 1.92 6.91 -7.84
N THR A 131 2.72 5.98 -8.35
CA THR A 131 3.74 6.27 -9.36
C THR A 131 3.13 6.72 -10.70
N SER A 132 2.03 6.11 -11.14
CA SER A 132 1.37 6.48 -12.41
C SER A 132 0.72 7.88 -12.36
N LEU A 133 0.46 8.39 -11.17
CA LEU A 133 -0.12 9.70 -10.92
C LEU A 133 0.92 10.76 -10.49
N ASP A 134 2.21 10.40 -10.48
CA ASP A 134 3.29 11.27 -9.96
C ASP A 134 3.00 11.79 -8.54
N ALA A 135 2.47 10.93 -7.68
CA ALA A 135 2.09 11.31 -6.32
C ALA A 135 3.33 11.66 -5.48
N GLU A 136 3.24 12.70 -4.66
CA GLU A 136 4.33 13.09 -3.76
C GLU A 136 4.47 12.15 -2.56
N ALA A 137 3.35 11.58 -2.10
CA ALA A 137 3.29 10.72 -0.92
C ALA A 137 2.46 9.47 -1.15
N LEU A 138 2.89 8.35 -0.55
CA LEU A 138 2.15 7.09 -0.48
C LEU A 138 1.85 6.76 0.99
N VAL A 139 0.59 6.50 1.33
CA VAL A 139 0.21 6.07 2.69
C VAL A 139 -0.41 4.68 2.64
N LEU A 140 0.21 3.73 3.34
CA LEU A 140 -0.26 2.37 3.49
C LEU A 140 -0.86 2.16 4.89
N VAL A 141 -2.19 2.14 4.94
CA VAL A 141 -2.94 2.00 6.19
C VAL A 141 -3.01 0.53 6.63
N THR A 142 -2.72 0.27 7.90
CA THR A 142 -2.62 -1.07 8.50
C THR A 142 -3.12 -1.08 9.94
N GLY A 143 -3.08 -2.24 10.61
CA GLY A 143 -3.55 -2.43 11.99
C GLY A 143 -2.50 -2.16 13.07
N VAL A 144 -1.34 -1.60 12.70
CA VAL A 144 -0.25 -1.25 13.62
C VAL A 144 0.19 0.19 13.36
N GLU A 145 0.59 0.89 14.42
CA GLU A 145 0.95 2.31 14.34
C GLU A 145 2.28 2.51 13.62
N THR A 146 3.27 1.69 13.93
CA THR A 146 4.63 1.77 13.40
C THR A 146 5.15 0.40 12.96
N VAL A 147 6.09 0.43 12.03
CA VAL A 147 6.92 -0.70 11.63
C VAL A 147 7.90 -1.01 12.76
N MET A 148 8.08 -2.31 13.03
CA MET A 148 9.01 -2.79 14.05
C MET A 148 10.23 -3.43 13.38
N LEU A 149 11.40 -3.19 13.94
CA LEU A 149 12.61 -3.98 13.70
C LEU A 149 12.79 -4.99 14.84
N ASP A 150 13.50 -6.08 14.56
CA ASP A 150 13.75 -7.19 15.46
C ASP A 150 12.47 -7.75 16.10
N PHE A 151 11.39 -7.77 15.30
CA PHE A 151 10.03 -8.11 15.73
C PHE A 151 9.96 -9.49 16.39
N GLY A 152 9.29 -9.56 17.54
CA GLY A 152 9.14 -10.82 18.30
C GLY A 152 10.37 -11.18 19.14
N THR A 153 11.40 -10.34 19.18
CA THR A 153 12.57 -10.51 20.05
C THR A 153 12.56 -9.51 21.22
N PRO A 154 13.36 -9.73 22.27
CA PRO A 154 13.56 -8.72 23.32
C PRO A 154 14.14 -7.39 22.83
N GLY A 155 14.80 -7.40 21.66
CA GLY A 155 15.39 -6.20 21.04
C GLY A 155 14.42 -5.44 20.13
N GLN A 156 13.15 -5.84 20.06
CA GLN A 156 12.20 -5.21 19.15
C GLN A 156 12.10 -3.70 19.40
N ARG A 157 12.07 -2.92 18.32
CA ARG A 157 11.98 -1.46 18.40
C ARG A 157 11.12 -0.86 17.29
N ALA A 158 10.35 0.17 17.63
CA ALA A 158 9.57 0.92 16.67
C ALA A 158 10.47 1.78 15.79
N VAL A 159 10.08 1.93 14.52
CA VAL A 159 10.71 2.83 13.56
C VAL A 159 9.74 3.96 13.29
N GLU A 160 10.03 5.16 13.79
CA GLU A 160 9.25 6.36 13.46
C GLU A 160 9.65 6.91 12.09
N GLU A 161 10.95 6.91 11.79
CA GLU A 161 11.50 7.45 10.56
C GLU A 161 12.70 6.60 10.13
N MET A 162 12.81 6.34 8.82
CA MET A 162 13.99 5.77 8.21
C MET A 162 14.17 6.29 6.79
N THR A 163 15.39 6.24 6.26
CA THR A 163 15.66 6.57 4.86
C THR A 163 15.34 5.37 3.96
N LEU A 164 15.20 5.63 2.65
CA LEU A 164 15.08 4.59 1.63
C LEU A 164 16.19 3.54 1.73
N GLU A 165 17.44 3.95 1.91
CA GLU A 165 18.59 3.05 2.02
C GLU A 165 18.49 2.12 3.24
N GLU A 166 18.06 2.67 4.39
CA GLU A 166 17.86 1.88 5.59
C GLU A 166 16.72 0.87 5.42
N ALA A 167 15.61 1.28 4.81
CA ALA A 167 14.48 0.40 4.51
C ALA A 167 14.90 -0.75 3.58
N GLU A 168 15.67 -0.48 2.53
CA GLU A 168 16.21 -1.50 1.63
C GLU A 168 17.17 -2.45 2.34
N ARG A 169 18.05 -1.93 3.20
CA ARG A 169 18.96 -2.74 4.02
C ARG A 169 18.19 -3.65 4.98
N HIS A 170 17.17 -3.14 5.66
CA HIS A 170 16.34 -3.94 6.56
C HIS A 170 15.52 -5.01 5.82
N LEU A 171 15.01 -4.68 4.61
CA LEU A 171 14.38 -5.66 3.72
C LEU A 171 15.36 -6.79 3.34
N ALA A 172 16.58 -6.45 2.94
CA ALA A 172 17.62 -7.43 2.59
C ALA A 172 18.05 -8.29 3.78
N ALA A 173 18.02 -7.72 5.00
CA ALA A 173 18.28 -8.42 6.24
C ALA A 173 17.11 -9.29 6.74
N GLY A 174 15.99 -9.36 6.00
CA GLY A 174 14.84 -10.21 6.35
C GLY A 174 14.05 -9.73 7.58
N GLN A 175 14.16 -8.45 7.94
CA GLN A 175 13.51 -7.88 9.14
C GLN A 175 11.98 -7.83 9.04
N PHE A 176 11.42 -7.93 7.84
CA PHE A 176 9.98 -7.76 7.61
C PHE A 176 9.34 -9.04 7.05
N PRO A 177 8.33 -9.62 7.73
CA PRO A 177 7.69 -10.86 7.29
C PRO A 177 7.02 -10.74 5.92
N PRO A 178 7.18 -11.73 5.01
CA PRO A 178 6.71 -11.64 3.62
C PRO A 178 5.18 -11.66 3.47
N GLY A 179 4.44 -12.14 4.47
CA GLY A 179 2.97 -12.20 4.45
C GLY A 179 2.27 -10.93 4.98
N SER A 180 3.02 -9.95 5.50
CA SER A 180 2.43 -8.79 6.17
C SER A 180 3.20 -7.49 5.91
N MET A 181 4.30 -7.26 6.63
CA MET A 181 5.02 -5.99 6.59
C MET A 181 6.00 -5.90 5.41
N GLY A 182 6.54 -7.02 4.95
CA GLY A 182 7.48 -7.09 3.83
C GLY A 182 6.93 -6.45 2.54
N PRO A 183 5.73 -6.81 2.07
CA PRO A 183 5.11 -6.18 0.90
C PRO A 183 4.91 -4.68 1.06
N LYS A 184 4.54 -4.20 2.25
CA LYS A 184 4.34 -2.77 2.54
C LYS A 184 5.63 -1.99 2.41
N VAL A 185 6.69 -2.44 3.08
CA VAL A 185 7.99 -1.76 3.01
C VAL A 185 8.53 -1.82 1.58
N ARG A 186 8.38 -2.95 0.86
CA ARG A 186 8.83 -3.07 -0.53
C ARG A 186 8.05 -2.18 -1.49
N ALA A 187 6.74 -2.05 -1.31
CA ALA A 187 5.91 -1.11 -2.07
C ALA A 187 6.37 0.33 -1.79
N SER A 188 6.60 0.69 -0.52
CA SER A 188 7.14 1.99 -0.15
C SER A 188 8.50 2.28 -0.80
N THR A 189 9.46 1.34 -0.79
CA THR A 189 10.77 1.58 -1.40
C THR A 189 10.68 1.72 -2.92
N ARG A 190 9.83 0.92 -3.60
CA ARG A 190 9.55 1.05 -5.04
C ARG A 190 8.97 2.42 -5.39
N PHE A 191 8.01 2.90 -4.61
CA PHE A 191 7.41 4.23 -4.79
C PHE A 191 8.47 5.34 -4.70
N LEU A 192 9.32 5.29 -3.66
CA LEU A 192 10.36 6.29 -3.44
C LEU A 192 11.45 6.24 -4.53
N ARG A 193 11.85 5.03 -4.96
CA ARG A 193 12.77 4.85 -6.10
C ARG A 193 12.22 5.43 -7.40
N ALA A 194 10.89 5.45 -7.55
CA ALA A 194 10.22 6.02 -8.71
C ALA A 194 10.05 7.55 -8.64
N GLY A 195 10.59 8.22 -7.63
CA GLY A 195 10.55 9.69 -7.49
C GLY A 195 9.65 10.21 -6.39
N GLY A 196 8.90 9.34 -5.70
CA GLY A 196 8.08 9.73 -4.55
C GLY A 196 8.93 10.33 -3.41
N ARG A 197 8.34 11.27 -2.65
CA ARG A 197 9.07 11.98 -1.58
C ARG A 197 9.05 11.24 -0.25
N VAL A 198 7.88 10.74 0.12
CA VAL A 198 7.65 10.09 1.42
C VAL A 198 6.65 8.94 1.30
N ALA A 199 6.94 7.82 1.96
CA ALA A 199 6.00 6.73 2.14
C ALA A 199 5.71 6.52 3.63
N VAL A 200 4.44 6.41 4.00
CA VAL A 200 4.00 6.25 5.40
C VAL A 200 3.30 4.91 5.58
N ILE A 201 3.63 4.20 6.66
CA ILE A 201 2.92 2.98 7.09
C ILE A 201 2.37 3.22 8.48
N THR A 202 1.04 3.18 8.65
CA THR A 202 0.40 3.57 9.92
C THR A 202 -1.06 3.13 10.05
N THR A 203 -1.73 3.44 11.16
CA THR A 203 -3.17 3.22 11.36
C THR A 203 -4.02 4.38 10.81
N PRO A 204 -5.33 4.19 10.55
CA PRO A 204 -6.19 5.25 10.03
C PRO A 204 -6.14 6.56 10.85
N GLU A 205 -6.05 6.44 12.17
CA GLU A 205 -6.06 7.57 13.11
C GLU A 205 -4.80 8.42 13.02
N LEU A 206 -3.70 7.82 12.54
CA LEU A 206 -2.39 8.44 12.46
C LEU A 206 -2.01 8.91 11.06
N VAL A 207 -2.90 8.78 10.06
CA VAL A 207 -2.62 9.23 8.68
C VAL A 207 -2.32 10.73 8.61
N TYR A 208 -3.24 11.56 9.13
CA TYR A 208 -3.08 13.01 9.15
C TYR A 208 -1.82 13.46 9.91
N PRO A 209 -1.59 13.04 11.17
CA PRO A 209 -0.40 13.47 11.91
C PRO A 209 0.92 12.96 11.30
N SER A 210 0.89 11.89 10.50
CA SER A 210 2.09 11.40 9.80
C SER A 210 2.43 12.19 8.53
N LEU A 211 1.45 12.90 7.94
CA LEU A 211 1.65 13.66 6.70
C LEU A 211 1.97 15.15 6.94
N GLU A 212 1.44 15.77 7.99
CA GLU A 212 1.70 17.19 8.29
C GLU A 212 3.09 17.45 8.89
N GLY A 213 3.85 16.41 9.23
CA GLY A 213 5.06 16.54 10.04
C GLY A 213 4.75 16.81 11.51
N ARG A 214 5.78 16.91 12.36
CA ARG A 214 5.74 16.89 13.85
C ARG A 214 4.93 18.00 14.56
N ALA A 215 4.02 18.71 13.87
CA ALA A 215 3.15 19.74 14.44
C ALA A 215 1.68 19.28 14.52
N SER A 216 1.41 18.01 14.82
CA SER A 216 0.04 17.50 14.91
C SER A 216 -0.52 17.54 16.34
N LEU A 217 -1.83 17.77 16.45
CA LEU A 217 -2.64 17.93 17.67
C LEU A 217 -2.73 16.68 18.58
N LEU A 218 -2.07 15.57 18.21
CA LEU A 218 -2.09 14.29 18.92
C LEU A 218 -0.72 13.96 19.49
N GLU A 219 -0.35 14.58 20.62
CA GLU A 219 0.75 14.15 21.52
C GLU A 219 2.07 13.74 20.83
N GLY A 220 2.43 14.32 19.67
CA GLY A 220 3.66 13.99 18.94
C GLY A 220 3.72 12.58 18.33
N ARG A 221 2.59 11.84 18.26
CA ARG A 221 2.54 10.47 17.72
C ARG A 221 2.41 10.49 16.20
N SER A 222 3.15 9.60 15.54
CA SER A 222 3.09 9.41 14.08
C SER A 222 3.40 7.96 13.72
N GLY A 223 3.04 7.56 12.51
CA GLY A 223 3.47 6.27 11.97
C GLY A 223 4.88 6.29 11.42
N THR A 224 5.26 5.18 10.76
CA THR A 224 6.59 5.08 10.15
C THR A 224 6.66 5.86 8.86
N SER A 225 7.56 6.85 8.81
CA SER A 225 7.89 7.60 7.60
C SER A 225 9.17 7.05 6.95
N ILE A 226 9.11 6.73 5.66
CA ILE A 226 10.25 6.36 4.84
C ILE A 226 10.53 7.50 3.87
N LEU A 227 11.73 8.09 3.97
CA LEU A 227 12.10 9.28 3.20
C LEU A 227 12.89 8.90 1.94
N GLY A 228 12.49 9.45 0.79
CA GLY A 228 13.12 9.19 -0.51
C GLY A 228 14.47 9.89 -0.72
N TYR A 229 14.78 10.91 0.08
CA TYR A 229 16.07 11.61 0.07
C TYR A 229 16.94 11.22 1.27
N THR A 230 18.25 11.22 1.07
CA THR A 230 19.21 11.23 2.19
C THR A 230 19.10 12.57 2.92
N ARG A 231 19.04 12.56 4.26
CA ARG A 231 19.02 13.79 5.05
C ARG A 231 20.20 14.68 4.65
N GLY A 232 19.92 15.81 4.00
CA GLY A 232 20.74 17.01 4.16
C GLY A 232 20.66 17.49 5.62
N PRO A 233 21.62 18.28 6.12
CA PRO A 233 21.59 18.77 7.49
C PRO A 233 20.26 19.48 7.75
N ALA A 234 19.72 19.29 8.95
CA ALA A 234 18.49 19.95 9.37
C ALA A 234 18.57 21.45 9.06
N PRO A 235 17.52 22.06 8.50
CA PRO A 235 17.51 23.50 8.29
C PRO A 235 17.80 24.17 9.63
N ALA A 236 18.80 25.06 9.66
CA ALA A 236 19.12 25.83 10.85
C ALA A 236 17.84 26.49 11.37
N ALA A 237 17.57 26.33 12.67
CA ALA A 237 16.47 27.00 13.31
C ALA A 237 16.54 28.49 12.94
N VAL A 238 15.51 28.98 12.26
CA VAL A 238 15.37 30.42 12.04
C VAL A 238 15.14 31.01 13.42
N GLU A 239 16.17 31.63 13.98
CA GLU A 239 16.04 32.45 15.17
C GLU A 239 15.03 33.56 14.85
N THR A 240 13.82 33.44 15.38
CA THR A 240 12.90 34.56 15.49
C THR A 240 13.43 35.50 16.56
N SER A 241 14.42 36.30 16.19
CA SER A 241 14.90 37.44 16.96
C SER A 241 14.46 38.73 16.28
N ALA A 242 13.83 39.58 17.09
CA ALA A 242 13.61 41.01 16.88
C ALA A 242 12.55 41.45 15.84
N LEU A 243 11.29 41.44 16.28
CA LEU A 243 10.38 42.58 16.02
C LEU A 243 9.76 43.03 17.35
N VAL A 244 10.56 43.74 18.14
CA VAL A 244 10.06 44.70 19.11
C VAL A 244 10.80 46.01 18.88
N GLY A 245 10.05 47.03 18.49
CA GLY A 245 10.41 48.42 18.70
C GLY A 245 9.74 49.37 17.70
N PRO A 246 9.71 50.67 18.02
CA PRO A 246 9.60 51.32 19.33
C PRO A 246 8.15 51.62 19.73
#